data_AF-A0A958SV18-F1
#
_entry.id   AF-A0A958SV18-F1
#
_cell.length_a   1.000
_cell.length_b   1.000
_cell.length_c   1.000
_cell.angle_alpha   90.00
_cell.angle_beta   90.00
_cell.angle_gamma   90.00
#
_symmetry.space_group_name_H-M   'P 1'
#
loop_
_entity.id
_entity.type
_entity.pdbx_description
1 polymer ?
#
loop_
_entity_poly.entity_id
_entity_poly.type
_entity_poly.pdbx_seq_one_letter_code
_entity_poly.pdbx_strand_id
1 'polypeptide(L)'
;VIGVRSRIGKDSVIKNTYMMGSDYYESLEDIERNHIAILMGVGERCQVENAIIDKNCRVGDDVKILGGTHLADTETESYVIKEGIVVLKKGAIIPKGTLIG
;
A
#
# COMPACT_ATOMS: atom_id res chain seq x y z
N VAL A 1 -10.55 -7.90 -1.71
CA VAL A 1 -11.51 -7.09 -0.93
C VAL A 1 -10.99 -5.67 -0.85
N ILE A 2 -11.83 -4.66 -1.11
CA ILE A 2 -11.46 -3.24 -1.02
C ILE A 2 -12.26 -2.61 0.13
N GLY A 3 -11.55 -2.10 1.13
CA GLY A 3 -12.11 -1.50 2.32
C GLY A 3 -12.59 -0.07 2.11
N VAL A 4 -13.25 0.48 3.13
CA VAL A 4 -13.88 1.80 3.08
C VAL A 4 -12.84 2.92 2.89
N ARG A 5 -13.19 3.94 2.10
CA ARG A 5 -12.34 5.11 1.79
C ARG A 5 -10.98 4.75 1.16
N SER A 6 -10.88 3.57 0.54
CA SER A 6 -9.70 3.18 -0.22
C SER A 6 -9.52 4.10 -1.42
N ARG A 7 -8.29 4.52 -1.66
CA ARG A 7 -7.86 5.23 -2.87
C ARG A 7 -6.90 4.33 -3.66
N ILE A 8 -7.15 4.18 -4.95
CA ILE A 8 -6.30 3.43 -5.88
C ILE A 8 -6.00 4.36 -7.05
N GLY A 9 -4.71 4.60 -7.29
CA GLY A 9 -4.24 5.46 -8.37
C GLY A 9 -4.48 4.86 -9.76
N LYS A 10 -4.34 5.72 -10.77
CA LYS A 10 -4.54 5.34 -12.17
C LYS A 10 -3.56 4.24 -12.59
N ASP A 11 -4.04 3.33 -13.43
CA ASP A 11 -3.25 2.23 -14.01
C ASP A 11 -2.65 1.26 -12.98
N SER A 12 -3.16 1.28 -11.75
CA SER A 12 -2.77 0.35 -10.69
C SER A 12 -3.62 -0.92 -10.71
N VAL A 13 -2.97 -2.06 -10.49
CA VAL A 13 -3.60 -3.38 -10.46
C VAL A 13 -3.56 -3.93 -9.04
N ILE A 14 -4.73 -4.28 -8.52
CA ILE A 14 -4.89 -4.91 -7.20
C ILE A 14 -5.46 -6.32 -7.40
N LYS A 15 -4.70 -7.35 -7.05
CA LYS A 15 -5.04 -8.76 -7.30
C LYS A 15 -4.84 -9.59 -6.03
N ASN A 16 -5.82 -10.41 -5.66
CA ASN A 16 -5.74 -11.27 -4.46
C ASN A 16 -5.31 -10.49 -3.20
N THR A 17 -5.82 -9.27 -3.04
CA THR A 17 -5.43 -8.35 -1.97
C THR A 17 -6.60 -8.07 -1.04
N TYR A 18 -6.32 -7.97 0.25
CA TYR A 18 -7.22 -7.40 1.24
C TYR A 18 -6.74 -5.99 1.61
N MET A 19 -7.39 -4.97 1.09
CA MET A 19 -7.08 -3.57 1.45
C MET A 19 -8.07 -3.11 2.52
N MET A 20 -7.59 -2.73 3.70
CA MET A 20 -8.42 -2.30 4.81
C MET A 20 -9.02 -0.89 4.60
N GLY A 21 -8.36 -0.06 3.80
CA GLY A 21 -8.81 1.28 3.44
C GLY A 21 -8.29 2.37 4.39
N SER A 22 -9.11 3.38 4.67
CA SER A 22 -8.68 4.56 5.42
C SER A 22 -9.71 5.01 6.45
N ASP A 23 -9.23 5.51 7.57
CA ASP A 23 -10.07 6.06 8.64
C ASP A 23 -10.67 7.41 8.22
N TYR A 24 -10.02 8.16 7.33
CA TYR A 24 -10.43 9.48 6.83
C TYR A 24 -9.96 9.73 5.39
N TYR A 25 -10.51 10.76 4.73
CA TYR A 25 -9.99 11.29 3.46
C TYR A 25 -9.01 12.43 3.73
N GLU A 26 -8.03 12.61 2.86
CA GLU A 26 -7.14 13.77 2.89
C GLU A 26 -7.78 14.91 2.08
N SER A 27 -7.94 16.09 2.68
CA SER A 27 -8.43 17.26 1.96
C SER A 27 -7.30 17.86 1.09
N LEU A 28 -7.68 18.61 0.06
CA LEU A 28 -6.69 19.32 -0.77
C LEU A 28 -5.90 20.34 0.06
N GLU A 29 -6.55 21.03 1.00
CA GLU A 29 -5.86 21.99 1.89
C GLU A 29 -4.85 21.28 2.80
N ASP A 30 -5.17 20.08 3.32
CA ASP A 30 -4.27 19.29 4.17
C ASP A 30 -3.05 18.79 3.39
N ILE A 31 -3.26 18.37 2.13
CA ILE A 31 -2.19 17.92 1.24
C ILE A 31 -1.22 19.07 0.96
N GLU A 32 -1.75 20.25 0.62
CA GLU A 32 -0.95 21.44 0.32
C GLU A 32 -0.22 21.95 1.55
N ARG A 33 -0.93 22.15 2.67
CA ARG A 33 -0.36 22.69 3.92
C ARG A 33 0.78 21.82 4.46
N ASN A 34 0.62 20.49 4.41
CA ASN A 34 1.60 19.56 4.98
C ASN A 34 2.61 19.03 3.95
N HIS A 35 2.58 19.53 2.70
CA HIS A 35 3.48 19.10 1.62
C HIS A 35 3.50 17.57 1.45
N ILE A 36 2.32 16.95 1.46
CA ILE A 36 2.18 15.49 1.41
C ILE A 36 2.59 14.98 0.03
N ALA A 37 3.73 14.30 -0.05
CA ALA A 37 4.25 13.76 -1.31
C ALA A 37 3.58 12.44 -1.73
N ILE A 38 3.27 11.56 -0.77
CA ILE A 38 2.62 10.26 -1.02
C ILE A 38 1.26 10.26 -0.33
N LEU A 39 0.22 10.33 -1.15
CA LEU A 39 -1.16 10.29 -0.69
C LEU A 39 -1.53 8.92 -0.11
N MET A 40 -2.47 8.93 0.84
CA MET A 40 -3.00 7.73 1.47
C MET A 40 -3.70 6.82 0.46
N GLY A 41 -3.51 5.51 0.61
CA GLY A 41 -3.92 4.49 -0.36
C GLY A 41 -2.80 4.10 -1.31
N VAL A 42 -3.18 3.56 -2.47
CA VAL A 42 -2.26 3.09 -3.50
C VAL A 42 -2.04 4.16 -4.55
N GLY A 43 -0.77 4.45 -4.87
CA GLY A 43 -0.34 5.37 -5.92
C GLY A 43 -0.68 4.88 -7.33
N GLU A 44 -0.13 5.56 -8.33
CA GLU A 44 -0.34 5.23 -9.75
C GLU A 44 0.61 4.13 -10.23
N ARG A 45 0.19 3.38 -11.26
CA ARG A 45 1.00 2.33 -11.94
C ARG A 45 1.58 1.29 -10.97
N CYS A 46 0.87 1.02 -9.89
CA CYS A 46 1.27 0.05 -8.89
C CYS A 46 0.79 -1.35 -9.25
N GLN A 47 1.54 -2.37 -8.84
CA GLN A 47 1.10 -3.76 -8.90
C GLN A 47 1.10 -4.33 -7.50
N VAL A 48 -0.09 -4.71 -7.00
CA VAL A 48 -0.25 -5.32 -5.68
C VAL A 48 -0.88 -6.68 -5.84
N GLU A 49 -0.17 -7.73 -5.42
CA GLU A 49 -0.59 -9.12 -5.52
C GLU A 49 -0.33 -9.88 -4.21
N ASN A 50 -1.30 -10.71 -3.78
CA ASN A 50 -1.20 -11.57 -2.59
C ASN A 50 -0.76 -10.81 -1.33
N ALA A 51 -1.49 -9.75 -1.00
CA ALA A 51 -1.11 -8.82 0.05
C ALA A 51 -2.29 -8.39 0.94
N ILE A 52 -1.96 -7.91 2.13
CA ILE A 52 -2.86 -7.20 3.03
C ILE A 52 -2.31 -5.78 3.19
N ILE A 53 -3.12 -4.79 2.84
CA ILE A 53 -2.79 -3.38 3.06
C ILE A 53 -3.60 -2.90 4.24
N ASP A 54 -2.97 -2.69 5.39
CA ASP A 54 -3.63 -2.17 6.59
C ASP A 54 -4.03 -0.69 6.41
N LYS A 55 -4.75 -0.13 7.39
CA LYS A 55 -5.32 1.19 7.30
C LYS A 55 -4.27 2.27 7.19
N ASN A 56 -4.64 3.34 6.48
CA ASN A 56 -3.88 4.58 6.40
C ASN A 56 -2.46 4.41 5.82
N CYS A 57 -2.19 3.31 5.11
CA CYS A 57 -0.95 3.14 4.37
C CYS A 57 -0.84 4.16 3.25
N ARG A 58 0.40 4.54 2.92
CA ARG A 58 0.75 5.48 1.85
C ARG A 58 1.70 4.76 0.89
N VAL A 59 1.19 4.29 -0.23
CA VAL A 59 2.00 3.59 -1.24
C VAL A 59 2.26 4.55 -2.40
N GLY A 60 3.55 4.83 -2.65
CA GLY A 60 4.00 5.69 -3.74
C GLY A 60 3.71 5.11 -5.12
N ASP A 61 3.91 5.93 -6.14
CA ASP A 61 3.73 5.49 -7.52
C ASP A 61 4.76 4.43 -7.92
N ASP A 62 4.45 3.66 -8.97
CA ASP A 62 5.35 2.67 -9.57
C ASP A 62 5.82 1.58 -8.57
N VAL A 63 5.10 1.40 -7.46
CA VAL A 63 5.40 0.39 -6.44
C VAL A 63 4.90 -0.99 -6.87
N LYS A 64 5.72 -2.01 -6.61
CA LYS A 64 5.37 -3.42 -6.82
C LYS A 64 5.42 -4.17 -5.49
N ILE A 65 4.28 -4.73 -5.10
CA ILE A 65 4.13 -5.60 -3.94
C ILE A 65 3.67 -6.96 -4.47
N LEU A 66 4.58 -7.92 -4.53
CA LEU A 66 4.39 -9.19 -5.21
C LEU A 66 4.52 -10.33 -4.19
N GLY A 67 3.46 -10.60 -3.45
CA GLY A 67 3.42 -11.75 -2.55
C GLY A 67 3.45 -13.08 -3.29
N GLY A 68 4.03 -14.10 -2.68
CA GLY A 68 4.02 -15.47 -3.16
C GLY A 68 4.74 -16.43 -2.22
N THR A 69 4.43 -17.71 -2.32
CA THR A 69 4.97 -18.77 -1.44
C THR A 69 6.48 -18.98 -1.54
N HIS A 70 7.13 -18.33 -2.49
CA HIS A 70 8.58 -18.35 -2.67
C HIS A 70 9.32 -17.38 -1.73
N LEU A 71 8.59 -16.48 -1.06
CA LEU A 71 9.17 -15.49 -0.16
C LEU A 71 9.43 -16.08 1.22
N ALA A 72 10.58 -15.74 1.79
CA ALA A 72 10.90 -16.06 3.17
C ALA A 72 10.16 -15.14 4.14
N ASP A 73 9.79 -15.68 5.30
CA ASP A 73 9.24 -14.88 6.38
C ASP A 73 10.21 -13.75 6.76
N THR A 74 9.72 -12.51 6.73
CA THR A 74 10.53 -11.30 6.93
C THR A 74 9.72 -10.30 7.74
N GLU A 75 10.35 -9.59 8.66
CA GLU A 75 9.72 -8.49 9.37
C GLU A 75 10.58 -7.23 9.25
N THR A 76 9.93 -6.12 8.88
CA THR A 76 10.53 -4.80 8.78
C THR A 76 9.69 -3.79 9.57
N GLU A 77 10.10 -2.53 9.58
CA GLU A 77 9.32 -1.45 10.18
C GLU A 77 8.02 -1.15 9.42
N SER A 78 7.96 -1.40 8.10
CA SER A 78 6.84 -1.01 7.24
C SER A 78 5.97 -2.18 6.77
N TYR A 79 6.51 -3.40 6.74
CA TYR A 79 5.76 -4.59 6.33
C TYR A 79 6.27 -5.88 6.99
N VAL A 80 5.43 -6.91 6.96
CA VAL A 80 5.76 -8.29 7.30
C VAL A 80 5.46 -9.17 6.10
N ILE A 81 6.29 -10.17 5.84
CA ILE A 81 5.98 -11.28 4.95
C ILE A 81 5.77 -12.49 5.83
N LYS A 82 4.61 -13.13 5.71
CA LYS A 82 4.29 -14.36 6.42
C LYS A 82 3.61 -15.33 5.47
N GLU A 83 4.19 -16.52 5.30
CA GLU A 83 3.66 -17.57 4.42
C GLU A 83 3.38 -17.07 2.99
N GLY A 84 4.25 -16.18 2.50
CA GLY A 84 4.14 -15.58 1.16
C GLY A 84 3.11 -14.45 1.04
N ILE A 85 2.42 -14.06 2.11
CA ILE A 85 1.53 -12.90 2.12
C ILE A 85 2.29 -11.68 2.61
N VAL A 86 2.30 -10.61 1.82
CA VAL A 86 2.87 -9.32 2.23
C VAL A 86 1.81 -8.54 3.02
N VAL A 87 2.12 -8.13 4.24
CA VAL A 87 1.26 -7.33 5.11
C VAL A 87 1.92 -5.98 5.35
N LEU A 88 1.39 -4.90 4.77
CA LEU A 88 1.82 -3.55 5.11
C LEU A 88 1.26 -3.18 6.50
N LYS A 89 2.12 -2.67 7.39
CA LYS A 89 1.71 -2.25 8.74
C LYS A 89 0.87 -0.97 8.67
N LYS A 90 -0.07 -0.78 9.60
CA LYS A 90 -0.90 0.44 9.68
C LYS A 90 -0.04 1.70 9.59
N GLY A 91 -0.41 2.62 8.70
CA GLY A 91 0.30 3.89 8.52
C GLY A 91 1.65 3.79 7.82
N ALA A 92 2.04 2.61 7.31
CA ALA A 92 3.29 2.44 6.60
C ALA A 92 3.38 3.34 5.36
N ILE A 93 4.58 3.87 5.13
CA ILE A 93 4.90 4.67 3.94
C ILE A 93 5.83 3.84 3.06
N ILE A 94 5.39 3.52 1.86
CA ILE A 94 6.16 2.77 0.86
C ILE A 94 6.61 3.76 -0.23
N PRO A 95 7.92 4.05 -0.35
CA PRO A 95 8.42 5.03 -1.30
C PRO A 95 8.12 4.66 -2.77
N LYS A 96 8.10 5.68 -3.64
CA LYS A 96 7.96 5.51 -5.09
C LYS A 96 8.97 4.50 -5.65
N GLY A 97 8.51 3.62 -6.54
CA GLY A 97 9.36 2.64 -7.23
C GLY A 97 9.87 1.49 -6.37
N THR A 98 9.38 1.35 -5.13
CA THR A 98 9.77 0.26 -4.24
C THR A 98 9.28 -1.09 -4.76
N LEU A 99 10.13 -2.11 -4.64
CA LEU A 99 9.80 -3.52 -4.90
C LEU A 99 9.80 -4.28 -3.56
N ILE A 100 8.70 -4.95 -3.25
CA ILE A 100 8.54 -5.86 -2.09
C ILE A 100 8.06 -7.21 -2.62
N GLY A 101 8.77 -8.27 -2.26
CA GLY A 101 8.61 -9.59 -2.87
C GLY A 101 9.56 -9.78 -4.04
#